data_AF-A0A919ABN8-F1
#
_entry.id   AF-A0A919ABN8-F1
#
_cell.length_a   1.000
_cell.length_b   1.000
_cell.length_c   1.000
_cell.angle_alpha   90.00
_cell.angle_beta   90.00
_cell.angle_gamma   90.00
#
_symmetry.space_group_name_H-M   'P 1'
#
loop_
_entity.id
_entity.type
_entity.pdbx_description
1 polymer ?
#
loop_
_entity_poly.entity_id
_entity_poly.type
_entity_poly.pdbx_seq_one_letter_code
_entity_poly.pdbx_strand_id
1 'polypeptide(L)'
;MGADPKWAPTLLRVNGDEAKAWTGPAMSFTLARHLGPQATVRVLRALGRLRHGTSEKSSEVAGPGIGRKRFLQMSGGLGVAIGLTLTGRTPAFARSDRTAADSWVAANLDRLPRTYEEIVRHTVPYRKAIVKALSPEERTAVWLANIDRYRQDHPHATAAQIQVMDDASTLAARVFVSPGDHTEEMRKFSERAKEALGLREAEAMAMSIGPADPPAIQARSADCSCSTQDCTCCAGGYYCLRGGCTVIPSDCGLFWLFDCNGRCG
;
A
#
# COMPACT_ATOMS: atom_id res chain seq x y z
N MET A 1 13.82 20.61 -26.22
CA MET A 1 12.82 20.99 -25.21
C MET A 1 13.44 22.09 -24.35
N GLY A 2 12.75 23.21 -24.15
CA GLY A 2 13.29 24.39 -23.45
C GLY A 2 13.40 24.21 -21.94
N ALA A 3 14.00 25.20 -21.27
CA ALA A 3 14.43 25.15 -19.87
C ALA A 3 13.30 25.08 -18.81
N ASP A 4 12.02 25.14 -19.22
CA ASP A 4 10.88 25.01 -18.30
C ASP A 4 9.67 24.35 -19.01
N PRO A 5 9.61 23.01 -19.09
CA PRO A 5 8.50 22.32 -19.72
C PRO A 5 7.24 22.39 -18.84
N LYS A 6 6.22 23.11 -19.33
CA LYS A 6 4.88 23.16 -18.71
C LYS A 6 4.27 21.75 -18.67
N TRP A 7 4.17 21.17 -17.46
CA TRP A 7 3.56 19.86 -17.28
C TRP A 7 2.05 19.92 -17.51
N ALA A 8 1.63 19.31 -18.62
CA ALA A 8 0.23 19.12 -18.99
C ALA A 8 -0.02 17.63 -19.29
N PRO A 9 -1.26 17.13 -19.08
CA PRO A 9 -1.65 15.82 -19.57
C PRO A 9 -1.27 15.67 -21.05
N THR A 10 -0.46 14.65 -21.34
CA THR A 10 0.10 14.40 -22.67
C THR A 10 -0.29 12.99 -23.10
N LEU A 11 -0.95 12.87 -24.24
CA LEU A 11 -1.15 11.59 -24.91
C LEU A 11 0.05 11.28 -25.77
N LEU A 12 0.63 10.10 -25.56
CA LEU A 12 1.74 9.59 -26.36
C LEU A 12 1.24 8.44 -27.23
N ARG A 13 1.62 8.48 -28.51
CA ARG A 13 1.53 7.33 -29.41
C ARG A 13 2.95 6.93 -29.78
N VAL A 14 3.29 5.68 -29.51
CA VAL A 14 4.60 5.11 -29.82
C VAL A 14 4.40 4.01 -30.85
N ASN A 15 5.05 4.14 -32.01
CA ASN A 15 5.06 3.15 -33.09
C ASN A 15 6.53 2.88 -33.47
N GLY A 16 7.12 1.80 -32.96
CA GLY A 16 8.55 1.54 -33.14
C GLY A 16 9.38 2.72 -32.65
N ASP A 17 10.21 3.29 -33.52
CA ASP A 17 11.09 4.42 -33.20
C ASP A 17 10.41 5.80 -33.33
N GLU A 18 9.13 5.86 -33.72
CA GLU A 18 8.39 7.11 -33.80
C GLU A 18 7.50 7.34 -32.56
N ALA A 19 7.69 8.49 -31.90
CA ALA A 19 6.82 8.97 -30.82
C ALA A 19 6.10 10.25 -31.24
N LYS A 20 4.77 10.27 -31.12
CA LYS A 20 3.94 11.47 -31.28
C LYS A 20 3.28 11.83 -29.96
N ALA A 21 3.24 13.12 -29.65
CA ALA A 21 2.71 13.66 -28.41
C ALA A 21 1.65 14.72 -28.69
N TRP A 22 0.54 14.68 -27.95
CA TRP A 22 -0.51 15.70 -27.98
C TRP A 22 -0.87 16.13 -26.57
N THR A 23 -1.11 17.42 -26.38
CA THR A 23 -1.57 18.01 -25.11
C THR A 23 -2.88 18.77 -25.31
N GLY A 24 -3.63 18.99 -24.22
CA GLY A 24 -4.81 19.87 -24.23
C GLY A 24 -5.92 19.44 -25.21
N PRO A 25 -6.50 20.35 -26.02
CA PRO A 25 -7.59 20.01 -26.95
C PRO A 25 -7.20 18.96 -27.99
N ALA A 26 -5.95 19.00 -28.49
CA ALA A 26 -5.46 18.03 -29.48
C ALA A 26 -5.40 16.60 -28.91
N MET A 27 -5.05 16.45 -27.63
CA MET A 27 -5.15 15.17 -26.93
C MET A 27 -6.60 14.66 -26.89
N SER A 28 -7.55 15.54 -26.56
CA SER A 28 -8.96 15.18 -26.41
C SER A 28 -9.58 14.73 -27.73
N PHE A 29 -9.23 15.40 -28.83
CA PHE A 29 -9.64 15.02 -30.18
C PHE A 29 -9.07 13.65 -30.59
N THR A 30 -7.77 13.43 -30.34
CA THR A 30 -7.13 12.14 -30.66
C THR A 30 -7.72 11.00 -29.84
N LEU A 31 -8.02 11.21 -28.56
CA LEU A 31 -8.74 10.23 -27.73
C LEU A 31 -10.14 9.96 -28.28
N ALA A 32 -10.91 10.99 -28.65
CA ALA A 32 -12.26 10.83 -29.19
C ALA A 32 -12.26 10.02 -30.49
N ARG A 33 -11.27 10.23 -31.35
CA ARG A 33 -11.12 9.49 -32.62
C ARG A 33 -10.75 8.02 -32.40
N HIS A 34 -10.00 7.68 -31.35
CA HIS A 34 -9.51 6.31 -31.12
C HIS A 34 -10.36 5.49 -30.13
N LEU A 35 -10.93 6.12 -29.12
CA LEU A 35 -11.71 5.47 -28.06
C LEU A 35 -13.21 5.71 -28.18
N GLY A 36 -13.63 6.62 -29.06
CA GLY A 36 -14.99 7.11 -29.12
C GLY A 36 -15.31 8.15 -28.04
N PRO A 37 -16.42 8.90 -28.19
CA PRO A 37 -16.75 10.05 -27.34
C PRO A 37 -17.04 9.65 -25.88
N GLN A 38 -17.74 8.54 -25.65
CA GLN A 38 -18.12 8.13 -24.29
C GLN A 38 -16.93 7.70 -23.43
N ALA A 39 -16.02 6.89 -23.99
CA ALA A 39 -14.80 6.48 -23.29
C ALA A 39 -13.86 7.66 -23.05
N THR A 40 -13.76 8.57 -24.02
CA THR A 40 -12.97 9.82 -23.88
C THR A 40 -13.47 10.68 -22.73
N VAL A 41 -14.79 10.86 -22.59
CA VAL A 41 -15.36 11.61 -21.46
C VAL A 41 -15.02 10.94 -20.12
N ARG A 42 -15.01 9.61 -20.03
CA ARG A 42 -14.62 8.91 -18.79
C ARG A 42 -13.15 9.16 -18.44
N VAL A 43 -12.25 9.11 -19.43
CA VAL A 43 -10.82 9.41 -19.26
C VAL A 43 -10.62 10.87 -18.83
N LEU A 44 -11.28 11.82 -19.50
CA LEU A 44 -11.18 13.23 -19.16
C LEU A 44 -11.77 13.54 -17.77
N ARG A 45 -12.86 12.88 -17.36
CA ARG A 45 -13.40 13.00 -16.00
C ARG A 45 -12.45 12.41 -14.95
N ALA A 46 -11.81 11.28 -15.23
CA ALA A 46 -10.80 10.71 -14.33
C ALA A 46 -9.62 11.66 -14.14
N LEU A 47 -9.10 12.23 -15.25
CA LEU A 47 -8.07 13.26 -15.22
C LEU A 47 -8.52 14.54 -14.48
N GLY A 48 -9.79 14.93 -14.64
CA GLY A 48 -10.38 16.08 -13.96
C GLY A 48 -10.56 15.87 -12.45
N ARG A 49 -10.96 14.66 -12.02
CA ARG A 49 -11.08 14.29 -10.59
C ARG A 49 -9.73 14.25 -9.89
N LEU A 50 -8.70 13.74 -10.56
CA LEU A 50 -7.32 13.79 -10.09
C LEU A 50 -6.83 15.23 -9.86
N ARG A 51 -7.38 16.20 -10.62
CA ARG A 51 -7.09 17.63 -10.47
C ARG A 51 -7.95 18.33 -9.40
N HIS A 52 -9.13 17.81 -9.06
CA HIS A 52 -10.02 18.40 -8.05
C HIS A 52 -9.76 17.87 -6.63
N GLY A 53 -9.39 16.60 -6.48
CA GLY A 53 -9.05 16.02 -5.16
C GLY A 53 -7.81 16.64 -4.50
N THR A 54 -7.08 17.47 -5.22
CA THR A 54 -5.91 18.22 -4.75
C THR A 54 -6.23 19.68 -4.38
N SER A 55 -7.47 20.15 -4.59
CA SER A 55 -7.87 21.55 -4.40
C SER A 55 -8.69 21.81 -3.13
N GLU A 56 -9.16 20.79 -2.40
CA GLU A 56 -9.94 20.96 -1.15
C GLU A 56 -9.04 20.83 0.09
N LYS A 57 -8.27 21.88 0.38
CA LYS A 57 -7.86 22.24 1.76
C LYS A 57 -7.37 23.68 1.81
N SER A 58 -8.31 24.62 1.80
CA SER A 58 -8.16 25.96 2.39
C SER A 58 -9.48 26.71 2.26
N SER A 59 -10.25 26.78 3.33
CA SER A 59 -11.32 27.78 3.50
C SER A 59 -11.45 28.10 4.98
N GLU A 60 -10.84 29.21 5.39
CA GLU A 60 -11.36 30.05 6.46
C GLU A 60 -11.43 31.50 5.97
N VAL A 61 -12.68 31.99 5.94
CA VAL A 61 -13.21 33.35 6.16
C VAL A 61 -12.64 34.54 5.37
N ALA A 62 -13.47 35.07 4.45
CA ALA A 62 -14.00 36.45 4.50
C ALA A 62 -14.98 36.71 3.34
N GLY A 63 -16.20 37.16 3.64
CA GLY A 63 -17.07 37.88 2.69
C GLY A 63 -16.60 39.35 2.53
N PRO A 64 -17.18 40.15 1.60
CA PRO A 64 -18.62 40.22 1.34
C PRO A 64 -19.04 40.24 -0.16
N GLY A 65 -20.21 39.64 -0.43
CA GLY A 65 -21.25 40.16 -1.33
C GLY A 65 -20.95 40.41 -2.82
N ILE A 66 -21.24 39.42 -3.68
CA ILE A 66 -21.64 39.68 -5.08
C ILE A 66 -22.94 38.93 -5.37
N GLY A 67 -23.96 39.69 -5.76
CA GLY A 67 -25.37 39.31 -5.72
C GLY A 67 -25.81 38.30 -6.79
N ARG A 68 -26.81 37.52 -6.39
CA ARG A 68 -27.52 36.46 -7.15
C ARG A 68 -28.11 36.92 -8.51
N LYS A 69 -28.09 38.22 -8.82
CA LYS A 69 -28.60 38.80 -10.08
C LYS A 69 -27.57 38.85 -11.22
N ARG A 70 -26.27 38.71 -10.94
CA ARG A 70 -25.22 38.55 -11.98
C ARG A 70 -24.97 37.08 -12.37
N PHE A 71 -25.49 36.14 -11.59
CA PHE A 71 -25.35 34.70 -11.84
C PHE A 71 -26.35 34.15 -12.88
N LEU A 72 -27.37 34.95 -13.26
CA LEU A 72 -28.40 34.56 -14.23
C LEU A 72 -28.25 35.25 -15.60
N GLN A 73 -27.16 35.99 -15.84
CA GLN A 73 -26.89 36.65 -17.14
C GLN A 73 -25.84 35.94 -18.02
N MET A 74 -25.45 34.70 -17.68
CA MET A 74 -24.63 33.87 -18.58
C MET A 74 -25.19 32.45 -18.72
N SER A 75 -26.47 32.33 -19.06
CA SER A 75 -27.01 31.15 -19.75
C SER A 75 -26.78 31.31 -21.25
N GLY A 76 -25.57 30.96 -21.69
CA GLY A 76 -25.17 31.04 -23.09
C GLY A 76 -23.71 30.63 -23.32
N GLY A 77 -23.42 29.33 -23.23
CA GLY A 77 -22.21 28.74 -23.82
C GLY A 77 -20.94 28.74 -22.97
N LEU A 78 -20.34 27.54 -22.86
CA LEU A 78 -18.92 27.21 -22.64
C LEU A 78 -17.95 28.35 -22.19
N GLY A 79 -17.61 28.35 -20.90
CA GLY A 79 -16.49 29.10 -20.28
C GLY A 79 -16.71 29.10 -18.75
N VAL A 80 -15.75 28.91 -17.85
CA VAL A 80 -14.32 29.20 -17.79
C VAL A 80 -13.71 28.30 -16.70
N ALA A 81 -12.43 27.91 -16.83
CA ALA A 81 -11.56 27.70 -15.66
C ALA A 81 -10.14 28.20 -15.98
N ILE A 82 -10.03 29.53 -16.11
CA ILE A 82 -8.79 30.27 -15.94
C ILE A 82 -8.66 30.55 -14.45
N GLY A 83 -7.50 30.20 -13.87
CA GLY A 83 -7.10 30.67 -12.54
C GLY A 83 -6.70 29.54 -11.61
N LEU A 84 -5.40 29.20 -11.63
CA LEU A 84 -4.53 28.85 -10.49
C LEU A 84 -3.26 28.19 -11.03
N THR A 85 -2.41 29.00 -11.66
CA THR A 85 -1.01 28.65 -11.98
C THR A 85 -0.12 29.69 -11.32
N LEU A 86 -0.04 29.71 -9.99
CA LEU A 86 0.86 30.63 -9.28
C LEU A 86 1.55 30.05 -8.03
N THR A 87 1.35 28.78 -7.69
CA THR A 87 2.16 28.13 -6.65
C THR A 87 2.52 26.71 -7.09
N GLY A 88 3.71 26.56 -7.67
CA GLY A 88 4.26 25.29 -8.13
C GLY A 88 4.54 24.30 -7.00
N ARG A 89 3.51 23.57 -6.58
CA ARG A 89 3.67 22.34 -5.80
C ARG A 89 2.85 21.23 -6.47
N THR A 90 3.57 20.37 -7.18
CA THR A 90 3.06 19.16 -7.83
C THR A 90 2.45 18.20 -6.80
N PRO A 91 1.24 17.68 -7.00
CA PRO A 91 0.75 16.54 -6.22
C PRO A 91 1.45 15.27 -6.70
N ALA A 92 1.98 14.47 -5.76
CA ALA A 92 2.65 13.22 -6.04
C ALA A 92 1.75 12.25 -6.81
N PHE A 93 2.34 11.51 -7.75
CA PHE A 93 1.75 10.31 -8.36
C PHE A 93 1.12 9.41 -7.30
N ALA A 94 0.05 8.67 -7.66
CA ALA A 94 -0.65 7.74 -6.79
C ALA A 94 0.36 6.91 -5.98
N ARG A 95 0.53 7.32 -4.72
CA ARG A 95 1.53 6.77 -3.81
C ARG A 95 1.07 5.36 -3.47
N SER A 96 1.95 4.36 -3.55
CA SER A 96 1.60 3.01 -3.09
C SER A 96 1.19 3.06 -1.62
N ASP A 97 0.30 2.17 -1.18
CA ASP A 97 -0.15 2.12 0.22
C ASP A 97 1.03 1.99 1.19
N ARG A 98 2.07 1.24 0.77
CA ARG A 98 3.36 1.15 1.47
C ARG A 98 4.02 2.51 1.60
N THR A 99 4.22 3.23 0.50
CA THR A 99 4.89 4.54 0.54
C THR A 99 4.09 5.55 1.37
N ALA A 100 2.75 5.42 1.38
CA ALA A 100 1.88 6.22 2.23
C ALA A 100 2.06 5.87 3.72
N ALA A 101 2.10 4.58 4.05
CA ALA A 101 2.38 4.08 5.39
C ALA A 101 3.76 4.53 5.91
N ASP A 102 4.82 4.34 5.11
CA ASP A 102 6.18 4.75 5.46
C ASP A 102 6.28 6.26 5.70
N SER A 103 5.63 7.06 4.84
CA SER A 103 5.59 8.52 5.00
C SER A 103 4.82 8.94 6.26
N TRP A 104 3.74 8.24 6.58
CA TRP A 104 2.99 8.51 7.80
C TRP A 104 3.82 8.14 9.03
N VAL A 105 4.45 6.98 9.08
CA VAL A 105 5.29 6.58 10.22
C VAL A 105 6.42 7.59 10.46
N ALA A 106 7.11 8.01 9.40
CA ALA A 106 8.17 9.02 9.51
C ALA A 106 7.68 10.36 10.09
N ALA A 107 6.43 10.76 9.81
CA ALA A 107 5.82 11.97 10.34
C ALA A 107 5.18 11.79 11.75
N ASN A 108 5.18 10.58 12.30
CA ASN A 108 4.47 10.22 13.52
C ASN A 108 5.33 9.44 14.53
N LEU A 109 6.67 9.43 14.38
CA LEU A 109 7.59 8.60 15.18
C LEU A 109 7.37 8.67 16.70
N ASP A 110 7.16 9.87 17.25
CA ASP A 110 6.97 10.09 18.68
C ASP A 110 5.58 9.69 19.21
N ARG A 111 4.64 9.35 18.30
CA ARG A 111 3.25 9.04 18.61
C ARG A 111 2.75 7.77 17.90
N LEU A 112 3.67 6.87 17.55
CA LEU A 112 3.30 5.60 16.95
C LEU A 112 2.52 4.74 17.96
N PRO A 113 1.48 4.01 17.51
CA PRO A 113 0.90 2.90 18.25
C PRO A 113 1.96 1.95 18.78
N ARG A 114 1.88 1.58 20.06
CA ARG A 114 2.86 0.67 20.70
C ARG A 114 2.24 -0.65 21.14
N THR A 115 0.92 -0.72 21.31
CA THR A 115 0.24 -1.95 21.71
C THR A 115 -0.40 -2.66 20.54
N TYR A 116 -0.64 -3.97 20.70
CA TYR A 116 -1.36 -4.78 19.73
C TYR A 116 -2.71 -4.15 19.35
N GLU A 117 -3.51 -3.75 20.35
CA GLU A 117 -4.87 -3.22 20.18
C GLU A 117 -4.91 -1.91 19.41
N GLU A 118 -3.86 -1.09 19.52
CA GLU A 118 -3.73 0.14 18.76
C GLU A 118 -3.29 -0.15 17.32
N ILE A 119 -2.30 -1.03 17.14
CA ILE A 119 -1.72 -1.37 15.84
C ILE A 119 -2.77 -2.01 14.93
N VAL A 120 -3.56 -2.96 15.42
CA VAL A 120 -4.54 -3.69 14.59
C VAL A 120 -5.67 -2.82 14.03
N ARG A 121 -5.85 -1.59 14.54
CA ARG A 121 -6.83 -0.63 14.00
C ARG A 121 -6.40 -0.02 12.66
N HIS A 122 -5.15 -0.19 12.28
CA HIS A 122 -4.61 0.28 11.01
C HIS A 122 -4.74 -0.79 9.92
N THR A 123 -4.54 -0.41 8.65
CA THR A 123 -4.41 -1.39 7.56
C THR A 123 -3.06 -2.10 7.61
N VAL A 124 -2.95 -3.29 7.02
CA VAL A 124 -1.74 -4.12 7.04
C VAL A 124 -0.47 -3.34 6.60
N PRO A 125 -0.49 -2.51 5.53
CA PRO A 125 0.69 -1.71 5.17
C PRO A 125 1.16 -0.77 6.30
N TYR A 126 0.22 -0.18 7.03
CA TYR A 126 0.52 0.67 8.19
C TYR A 126 0.99 -0.15 9.38
N ARG A 127 0.39 -1.31 9.66
CA ARG A 127 0.84 -2.22 10.73
C ARG A 127 2.29 -2.63 10.53
N LYS A 128 2.65 -3.03 9.30
CA LYS A 128 4.02 -3.38 8.90
C LYS A 128 4.98 -2.21 9.12
N ALA A 129 4.63 -1.03 8.62
CA ALA A 129 5.46 0.17 8.77
C ALA A 129 5.64 0.57 10.25
N ILE A 130 4.58 0.49 11.05
CA ILE A 130 4.62 0.78 12.49
C ILE A 130 5.55 -0.21 13.19
N VAL A 131 5.29 -1.51 13.07
CA VAL A 131 6.08 -2.57 13.74
C VAL A 131 7.55 -2.51 13.33
N LYS A 132 7.84 -2.19 12.07
CA LYS A 132 9.22 -2.01 11.59
C LYS A 132 9.96 -0.83 12.25
N ALA A 133 9.24 0.20 12.67
CA ALA A 133 9.81 1.39 13.33
C ALA A 133 9.88 1.27 14.86
N LEU A 134 9.33 0.21 15.45
CA LEU A 134 9.42 -0.06 16.88
C LEU A 134 10.82 -0.55 17.29
N SER A 135 11.18 -0.35 18.55
CA SER A 135 12.37 -0.96 19.15
C SER A 135 12.27 -2.50 19.15
N PRO A 136 13.40 -3.22 19.22
CA PRO A 136 13.40 -4.68 19.32
C PRO A 136 12.46 -5.23 20.40
N GLU A 137 12.44 -4.62 21.58
CA GLU A 137 11.62 -5.04 22.72
C GLU A 137 10.14 -4.82 22.46
N GLU A 138 9.77 -3.68 21.88
CA GLU A 138 8.40 -3.39 21.48
C GLU A 138 7.92 -4.33 20.36
N ARG A 139 8.79 -4.68 19.40
CA ARG A 139 8.47 -5.67 18.36
C ARG A 139 8.20 -7.04 18.96
N THR A 140 9.04 -7.49 19.89
CA THR A 140 8.82 -8.71 20.65
C THR A 140 7.47 -8.67 21.36
N ALA A 141 7.16 -7.59 22.07
CA ALA A 141 5.90 -7.46 22.81
C ALA A 141 4.66 -7.55 21.88
N VAL A 142 4.68 -6.90 20.73
CA VAL A 142 3.58 -6.95 19.74
C VAL A 142 3.37 -8.36 19.19
N TRP A 143 4.44 -9.07 18.85
CA TRP A 143 4.33 -10.44 18.34
C TRP A 143 3.87 -11.44 19.40
N LEU A 144 4.36 -11.32 20.64
CA LEU A 144 3.87 -12.14 21.75
C LEU A 144 2.37 -11.91 21.99
N ALA A 145 1.92 -10.65 21.98
CA ALA A 145 0.50 -10.33 22.10
C ALA A 145 -0.35 -10.92 20.96
N ASN A 146 0.15 -10.92 19.71
CA ASN A 146 -0.55 -11.57 18.59
C ASN A 146 -0.67 -13.08 18.78
N ILE A 147 0.40 -13.75 19.23
CA ILE A 147 0.40 -15.19 19.48
C ILE A 147 -0.51 -15.56 20.65
N ASP A 148 -0.50 -14.77 21.73
CA ASP A 148 -1.39 -14.96 22.87
C ASP A 148 -2.86 -14.79 22.47
N ARG A 149 -3.16 -13.80 21.62
CA ARG A 149 -4.50 -13.62 21.06
C ARG A 149 -4.91 -14.81 20.21
N TYR A 150 -4.02 -15.28 19.33
CA TYR A 150 -4.25 -16.47 18.52
C TYR A 150 -4.56 -17.68 19.42
N ARG A 151 -3.81 -17.89 20.50
CA ARG A 151 -4.04 -18.97 21.48
C ARG A 151 -5.43 -18.86 22.14
N GLN A 152 -5.86 -17.66 22.51
CA GLN A 152 -7.19 -17.42 23.09
C GLN A 152 -8.33 -17.76 22.12
N ASP A 153 -8.15 -17.48 20.84
CA ASP A 153 -9.13 -17.77 19.80
C ASP A 153 -9.16 -19.27 19.41
N HIS A 154 -8.23 -20.08 19.92
CA HIS A 154 -8.09 -21.51 19.64
C HIS A 154 -8.06 -22.39 20.92
N PRO A 155 -9.12 -22.38 21.76
CA PRO A 155 -9.12 -23.10 23.04
C PRO A 155 -9.10 -24.62 22.92
N HIS A 156 -9.37 -25.15 21.72
CA HIS A 156 -9.40 -26.59 21.43
C HIS A 156 -8.20 -27.06 20.59
N ALA A 157 -7.11 -26.29 20.60
CA ALA A 157 -5.89 -26.66 19.90
C ALA A 157 -5.34 -28.02 20.36
N THR A 158 -4.83 -28.80 19.40
CA THR A 158 -4.15 -30.07 19.70
C THR A 158 -2.79 -29.82 20.37
N ALA A 159 -2.21 -30.86 20.98
CA ALA A 159 -0.88 -30.76 21.60
C ALA A 159 0.20 -30.29 20.61
N ALA A 160 0.14 -30.73 19.34
CA ALA A 160 1.08 -30.30 18.30
C ALA A 160 0.92 -28.81 17.96
N GLN A 161 -0.31 -28.31 17.91
CA GLN A 161 -0.58 -26.89 17.65
C GLN A 161 -0.15 -26.02 18.84
N ILE A 162 -0.41 -26.47 20.08
CA ILE A 162 0.07 -25.81 21.30
C ILE A 162 1.59 -25.69 21.29
N GLN A 163 2.31 -26.77 20.96
CA GLN A 163 3.77 -26.74 20.88
C GLN A 163 4.26 -25.71 19.85
N VAL A 164 3.61 -25.61 18.68
CA VAL A 164 3.97 -24.61 17.66
C VAL A 164 3.75 -23.18 18.18
N MET A 165 2.69 -22.92 18.94
CA MET A 165 2.45 -21.61 19.55
C MET A 165 3.52 -21.25 20.61
N ASP A 166 3.95 -22.23 21.40
CA ASP A 166 4.99 -22.05 22.42
C ASP A 166 6.36 -21.83 21.78
N ASP A 167 6.67 -22.59 20.73
CA ASP A 167 7.87 -22.41 19.90
C ASP A 167 7.87 -21.01 19.24
N ALA A 168 6.72 -20.56 18.72
CA ALA A 168 6.58 -19.22 18.13
C ALA A 168 6.89 -18.13 19.16
N SER A 169 6.35 -18.27 20.37
CA SER A 169 6.57 -17.31 21.47
C SER A 169 8.05 -17.26 21.86
N THR A 170 8.66 -18.44 21.99
CA THR A 170 10.09 -18.58 22.30
C THR A 170 10.96 -17.94 21.23
N LEU A 171 10.62 -18.14 19.95
CA LEU A 171 11.36 -17.57 18.83
C LEU A 171 11.19 -16.04 18.76
N ALA A 172 9.96 -15.52 18.90
CA ALA A 172 9.67 -14.09 18.92
C ALA A 172 10.41 -13.34 20.05
N ALA A 173 10.58 -13.98 21.21
CA ALA A 173 11.28 -13.41 22.36
C ALA A 173 12.78 -13.13 22.12
N ARG A 174 13.38 -13.75 21.09
CA ARG A 174 14.82 -13.69 20.85
C ARG A 174 15.23 -13.12 19.50
N VAL A 175 14.45 -13.33 18.43
CA VAL A 175 14.90 -12.98 17.06
C VAL A 175 15.08 -11.48 16.85
N PHE A 176 14.40 -10.64 17.63
CA PHE A 176 14.54 -9.19 17.51
C PHE A 176 15.70 -8.62 18.34
N VAL A 177 16.01 -9.25 19.48
CA VAL A 177 16.97 -8.73 20.48
C VAL A 177 18.34 -9.41 20.41
N SER A 178 18.41 -10.61 19.82
CA SER A 178 19.65 -11.38 19.73
C SER A 178 20.37 -11.13 18.39
N PRO A 179 21.62 -10.63 18.40
CA PRO A 179 22.40 -10.45 17.19
C PRO A 179 22.73 -11.82 16.57
N GLY A 180 22.40 -12.00 15.30
CA GLY A 180 22.70 -13.24 14.57
C GLY A 180 21.78 -13.44 13.36
N ASP A 181 22.20 -14.33 12.46
CA ASP A 181 21.36 -14.80 11.37
C ASP A 181 20.49 -15.97 11.86
N HIS A 182 19.18 -15.72 12.01
CA HIS A 182 18.20 -16.72 12.42
C HIS A 182 17.42 -17.32 11.23
N THR A 183 17.81 -16.99 9.99
CA THR A 183 17.00 -17.24 8.78
C THR A 183 16.64 -18.72 8.60
N GLU A 184 17.62 -19.61 8.71
CA GLU A 184 17.40 -21.04 8.50
C GLU A 184 16.51 -21.66 9.58
N GLU A 185 16.63 -21.19 10.82
CA GLU A 185 15.78 -21.67 11.90
C GLU A 185 14.34 -21.17 11.75
N MET A 186 14.16 -19.89 11.45
CA MET A 186 12.84 -19.32 11.16
C MET A 186 12.17 -20.05 9.99
N ARG A 187 12.94 -20.38 8.94
CA ARG A 187 12.44 -21.17 7.81
C ARG A 187 11.96 -22.55 8.26
N LYS A 188 12.79 -23.29 9.01
CA LYS A 188 12.40 -24.62 9.53
C LYS A 188 11.18 -24.54 10.45
N PHE A 189 11.11 -23.52 11.30
CA PHE A 189 9.94 -23.29 12.16
C PHE A 189 8.69 -23.05 11.32
N SER A 190 8.77 -22.16 10.33
CA SER A 190 7.66 -21.81 9.45
C SER A 190 7.08 -23.04 8.74
N GLU A 191 7.93 -23.93 8.22
CA GLU A 191 7.46 -25.18 7.59
C GLU A 191 6.72 -26.09 8.58
N ARG A 192 7.24 -26.28 9.81
CA ARG A 192 6.55 -27.05 10.85
C ARG A 192 5.22 -26.41 11.25
N ALA A 193 5.18 -25.08 11.35
CA ALA A 193 3.96 -24.36 11.68
C ALA A 193 2.89 -24.56 10.61
N LYS A 194 3.26 -24.46 9.32
CA LYS A 194 2.36 -24.73 8.18
C LYS A 194 1.88 -26.19 8.17
N GLU A 195 2.72 -27.14 8.54
CA GLU A 195 2.33 -28.56 8.65
C GLU A 195 1.30 -28.79 9.76
N ALA A 196 1.50 -28.20 10.94
CA ALA A 196 0.63 -28.42 12.11
C ALA A 196 -0.68 -27.60 12.07
N LEU A 197 -0.65 -26.39 11.52
CA LEU A 197 -1.77 -25.45 11.53
C LEU A 197 -2.46 -25.33 10.17
N GLY A 198 -1.74 -25.60 9.08
CA GLY A 198 -2.10 -25.14 7.75
C GLY A 198 -1.63 -23.72 7.48
N LEU A 199 -1.50 -23.35 6.20
CA LEU A 199 -0.91 -22.08 5.78
C LEU A 199 -1.63 -20.85 6.37
N ARG A 200 -2.97 -20.79 6.25
CA ARG A 200 -3.74 -19.62 6.69
C ARG A 200 -3.64 -19.37 8.20
N GLU A 201 -3.62 -20.45 8.96
CA GLU A 201 -3.54 -20.39 10.42
C GLU A 201 -2.12 -20.05 10.88
N ALA A 202 -1.10 -20.60 10.22
CA ALA A 202 0.29 -20.19 10.45
C ALA A 202 0.51 -18.70 10.13
N GLU A 203 -0.14 -18.19 9.06
CA GLU A 203 -0.12 -16.77 8.72
C GLU A 203 -0.78 -15.90 9.79
N ALA A 204 -1.99 -16.27 10.23
CA ALA A 204 -2.71 -15.55 11.27
C ALA A 204 -1.95 -15.52 12.60
N MET A 205 -1.27 -16.61 12.95
CA MET A 205 -0.49 -16.72 14.19
C MET A 205 0.80 -15.89 14.16
N ALA A 206 1.59 -15.96 13.08
CA ALA A 206 2.98 -15.48 13.12
C ALA A 206 3.52 -14.82 11.83
N MET A 207 2.68 -14.60 10.80
CA MET A 207 3.08 -13.89 9.57
C MET A 207 2.19 -12.68 9.26
N SER A 208 1.25 -12.37 10.14
CA SER A 208 0.43 -11.18 10.12
C SER A 208 0.16 -10.72 11.56
N ILE A 209 0.03 -9.42 11.75
CA ILE A 209 -0.50 -8.83 12.99
C ILE A 209 -1.96 -8.48 12.77
N GLY A 210 -2.84 -9.22 13.44
CA GLY A 210 -4.28 -9.08 13.31
C GLY A 210 -4.84 -9.54 11.96
N PRO A 211 -6.14 -9.31 11.71
CA PRO A 211 -6.86 -9.84 10.57
C PRO A 211 -6.42 -9.19 9.25
N ALA A 212 -6.59 -9.91 8.13
CA ALA A 212 -6.36 -9.35 6.81
C ALA A 212 -7.27 -8.14 6.54
N ASP A 213 -6.77 -7.18 5.75
CA ASP A 213 -7.60 -6.07 5.30
C ASP A 213 -8.73 -6.57 4.39
N PRO A 214 -9.89 -5.89 4.38
CA PRO A 214 -10.91 -6.16 3.38
C PRO A 214 -10.32 -6.04 1.96
N PRO A 215 -10.77 -6.88 1.00
CA PRO A 215 -10.27 -6.81 -0.37
C PRO A 215 -10.54 -5.41 -0.94
N ALA A 216 -9.47 -4.62 -1.12
CA ALA A 216 -9.54 -3.38 -1.87
C ALA A 216 -9.44 -3.67 -3.37
N ILE A 217 -10.00 -2.80 -4.21
CA ILE A 217 -9.71 -2.79 -5.65
C ILE A 217 -8.27 -2.28 -5.80
N GLN A 218 -7.30 -3.16 -5.60
CA GLN A 218 -5.89 -2.83 -5.68
C GLN A 218 -5.46 -2.71 -7.15
N ALA A 219 -4.91 -1.56 -7.51
CA ALA A 219 -4.03 -1.49 -8.66
C ALA A 219 -2.85 -2.44 -8.43
N ARG A 220 -2.37 -3.11 -9.48
CA ARG A 220 -1.19 -3.98 -9.38
C ARG A 220 -0.02 -3.18 -8.79
N SER A 221 0.39 -3.51 -7.57
CA SER A 221 1.56 -2.89 -6.94
C SER A 221 2.83 -3.29 -7.70
N ALA A 222 3.76 -2.35 -7.88
CA ALA A 222 5.10 -2.64 -8.38
C ALA A 222 5.91 -3.47 -7.36
N ASP A 223 5.52 -3.46 -6.08
CA ASP A 223 6.23 -4.11 -4.98
C ASP A 223 6.02 -5.63 -4.99
N CYS A 224 7.04 -6.35 -4.53
CA CYS A 224 6.96 -7.79 -4.29
C CYS A 224 6.05 -8.10 -3.10
N SER A 225 5.40 -9.26 -3.12
CA SER A 225 4.37 -9.62 -2.13
C SER A 225 4.56 -10.99 -1.50
N CYS A 226 5.59 -11.75 -1.90
CA CYS A 226 5.96 -13.02 -1.30
C CYS A 226 7.47 -13.17 -1.18
N SER A 227 7.91 -14.09 -0.33
CA SER A 227 9.31 -14.48 -0.17
C SER A 227 9.55 -15.89 -0.74
N THR A 228 10.63 -16.07 -1.50
CA THR A 228 11.10 -17.41 -1.90
C THR A 228 11.67 -18.22 -0.75
N GLN A 229 12.01 -17.57 0.37
CA GLN A 229 12.63 -18.22 1.53
C GLN A 229 11.59 -18.68 2.55
N ASP A 230 10.50 -17.92 2.67
CA ASP A 230 9.36 -18.28 3.51
C ASP A 230 8.06 -17.97 2.76
N CYS A 231 7.59 -18.97 2.02
CA CYS A 231 6.52 -18.80 1.06
C CYS A 231 5.14 -18.77 1.73
N THR A 232 4.49 -17.61 1.67
CA THR A 232 3.12 -17.35 2.11
C THR A 232 2.07 -17.62 1.03
N CYS A 233 2.46 -18.21 -0.10
CA CYS A 233 1.52 -18.58 -1.16
C CYS A 233 1.71 -20.00 -1.68
N CYS A 234 2.38 -20.85 -0.90
CA CYS A 234 2.68 -22.22 -1.29
C CYS A 234 1.52 -23.21 -1.03
N ALA A 235 0.28 -22.73 -1.07
CA ALA A 235 -0.90 -23.59 -1.00
C ALA A 235 -1.44 -23.88 -2.41
N GLY A 236 -1.91 -25.11 -2.64
CA GLY A 236 -2.66 -25.46 -3.86
C GLY A 236 -1.87 -25.39 -5.17
N GLY A 237 -0.54 -25.56 -5.12
CA GLY A 237 0.33 -25.57 -6.31
C GLY A 237 0.85 -24.20 -6.75
N TYR A 238 0.46 -23.12 -6.06
CA TYR A 238 1.06 -21.81 -6.23
C TYR A 238 2.44 -21.74 -5.57
N TYR A 239 3.31 -20.86 -6.09
CA TYR A 239 4.64 -20.65 -5.52
C TYR A 239 5.07 -19.20 -5.65
N CYS A 240 6.10 -18.81 -4.88
CA CYS A 240 6.68 -17.48 -4.99
C CYS A 240 7.65 -17.42 -6.17
N LEU A 241 7.23 -16.78 -7.26
CA LEU A 241 8.06 -16.51 -8.43
C LEU A 241 8.93 -15.29 -8.19
N ARG A 242 10.25 -15.48 -8.15
CA ARG A 242 11.22 -14.39 -7.94
C ARG A 242 11.18 -13.38 -9.08
N GLY A 243 11.22 -12.09 -8.74
CA GLY A 243 11.38 -10.99 -9.69
C GLY A 243 10.07 -10.46 -10.27
N GLY A 244 10.18 -9.56 -11.27
CA GLY A 244 9.03 -8.85 -11.84
C GLY A 244 8.36 -7.87 -10.88
N CYS A 245 9.09 -7.46 -9.83
CA CYS A 245 8.64 -6.56 -8.78
C CYS A 245 9.82 -5.91 -8.03
N THR A 246 9.54 -4.84 -7.30
CA THR A 246 10.49 -4.17 -6.41
C THR A 246 10.66 -4.98 -5.13
N VAL A 247 11.89 -5.41 -4.83
CA VAL A 247 12.22 -6.16 -3.61
C VAL A 247 11.96 -5.27 -2.39
N ILE A 248 11.32 -5.86 -1.39
CA ILE A 248 10.98 -5.19 -0.16
C ILE A 248 11.67 -5.89 1.02
N PRO A 249 12.57 -5.20 1.74
CA PRO A 249 13.29 -5.81 2.85
C PRO A 249 12.42 -5.95 4.10
N SER A 250 12.50 -7.12 4.74
CA SER A 250 11.81 -7.46 6.00
C SER A 250 10.34 -7.04 6.00
N ASP A 251 9.55 -7.70 5.16
CA ASP A 251 8.13 -7.39 4.98
C ASP A 251 7.26 -8.64 4.72
N CYS A 252 7.89 -9.79 4.46
CA CYS A 252 7.22 -11.06 4.19
C CYS A 252 7.58 -12.12 5.24
N GLY A 253 6.81 -13.21 5.23
CA GLY A 253 7.07 -14.41 6.01
C GLY A 253 6.95 -14.20 7.52
N LEU A 254 7.53 -15.15 8.25
CA LEU A 254 7.55 -15.20 9.71
C LEU A 254 8.04 -13.86 10.28
N PHE A 255 7.23 -13.29 11.15
CA PHE A 255 7.50 -12.06 11.88
C PHE A 255 7.83 -10.84 11.01
N TRP A 256 7.49 -10.89 9.71
CA TRP A 256 7.90 -9.92 8.69
C TRP A 256 9.42 -9.71 8.63
N LEU A 257 10.20 -10.78 8.82
CA LEU A 257 11.66 -10.70 8.79
C LEU A 257 12.27 -11.13 7.45
N PHE A 258 11.49 -11.74 6.56
CA PHE A 258 11.96 -12.10 5.23
C PHE A 258 11.73 -11.00 4.20
N ASP A 259 12.61 -10.94 3.22
CA ASP A 259 12.43 -10.06 2.07
C ASP A 259 11.29 -10.55 1.18
N CYS A 260 10.38 -9.67 0.82
CA CYS A 260 9.50 -9.93 -0.31
C CYS A 260 10.32 -9.75 -1.60
N ASN A 261 10.49 -10.83 -2.36
CA ASN A 261 11.34 -10.86 -3.55
C ASN A 261 10.65 -11.49 -4.78
N GLY A 262 9.35 -11.75 -4.69
CA GLY A 262 8.57 -12.31 -5.78
C GLY A 262 7.08 -11.98 -5.75
N ARG A 263 6.36 -12.64 -6.66
CA ARG A 263 4.89 -12.65 -6.75
C ARG A 263 4.37 -14.08 -6.74
N CYS A 264 3.18 -14.26 -6.21
CA CYS A 264 2.52 -15.57 -6.22
C CYS A 264 1.96 -15.87 -7.62
N GLY A 265 2.20 -17.07 -8.11
CA GLY A 265 1.74 -17.54 -9.43
C GLY A 265 1.98 -19.03 -9.64
#